data_AF-A0AAW5HT71-F1
#
_entry.id   AF-A0AAW5HT71-F1
#
_cell.length_a   1.000
_cell.length_b   1.000
_cell.length_c   1.000
_cell.angle_alpha   90.00
_cell.angle_beta   90.00
_cell.angle_gamma   90.00
#
_symmetry.space_group_name_H-M   'P 1'
#
loop_
_entity.id
_entity.type
_entity.pdbx_description
1 polymer ?
#
loop_
_entity_poly.entity_id
_entity_poly.type
_entity_poly.pdbx_seq_one_letter_code
_entity_poly.pdbx_strand_id
1 'polypeptide(L)'
;MSFSDYLKGPAHRQRAEALERQLAELQVQHSQLQELVTKIGAMDVVNIQQLIEQEQATLSGIREETQRAQRELAALAQRSTDLQGQILVWEETLLLESFALYEPKFKLTSSQEYKARLDHVRDRQKVLIKNGQAATGNMNWTVNNSQAQGRKLVNDMIKLVIRSFNNEADACVANVKFDNVELGEKRILKSFEACNRLGKIMSVEISGVYLDLKLDELHLAHEFQIKKQEEKEEAKRAREELREQQKLEQEIRAAREKIAKERKHFTSAMRDLQARLEQVQTDEERSALLVKLAEVEAGRAELESEEKLIDYREQNAKAGYVYVISNLGAFGEGIYKIGMTRRLEPMDRVDELGDASVPFWFDVHAMVFSNNAPALEAKLHDHFASGRLNKVNGRKEFFRADIAEIEKVIRDNYDAVVEVTHEAPAEQYRESLRMELPKPAIQQAERVAARG
;
A
#
# COMPACT_ATOMS: atom_id res chain seq x y z
N MET A 1 -71.79 62.03 90.38
CA MET A 1 -71.60 60.74 89.68
C MET A 1 -72.86 59.92 89.82
N SER A 2 -73.38 59.39 88.72
CA SER A 2 -74.58 58.52 88.70
C SER A 2 -74.23 57.14 89.27
N PHE A 3 -75.13 56.54 90.06
CA PHE A 3 -74.98 55.23 90.71
C PHE A 3 -74.75 54.05 89.73
N SER A 4 -74.91 54.27 88.42
CA SER A 4 -74.69 53.26 87.37
C SER A 4 -73.21 53.00 87.02
N ASP A 5 -72.28 53.87 87.42
CA ASP A 5 -70.85 53.71 87.09
C ASP A 5 -70.08 52.77 88.05
N TYR A 6 -70.62 52.52 89.25
CA TYR A 6 -69.96 51.66 90.24
C TYR A 6 -69.96 50.16 89.86
N LEU A 7 -70.87 49.72 88.97
CA LEU A 7 -71.00 48.31 88.55
C LEU A 7 -70.10 47.92 87.36
N LYS A 8 -69.42 48.87 86.70
CA LYS A 8 -68.53 48.60 85.56
C LYS A 8 -67.04 48.46 85.93
N GLY A 9 -66.70 48.60 87.22
CA GLY A 9 -65.33 48.53 87.74
C GLY A 9 -64.51 47.31 87.26
N PRO A 10 -65.06 46.08 87.26
CA PRO A 10 -64.32 44.90 86.78
C PRO A 10 -64.03 44.93 85.27
N ALA A 11 -64.99 45.41 84.46
CA ALA A 11 -64.84 45.49 83.01
C ALA A 11 -63.85 46.59 82.58
N HIS A 12 -63.84 47.72 83.31
CA HIS A 12 -62.83 48.77 83.11
C HIS A 12 -61.43 48.30 83.51
N ARG A 13 -61.30 47.49 84.57
CA ARG A 13 -60.03 46.91 85.01
C ARG A 13 -59.49 45.88 84.00
N GLN A 14 -60.33 44.98 83.49
CA GLN A 14 -59.94 44.05 82.43
C GLN A 14 -59.53 44.77 81.13
N ARG A 15 -60.21 45.86 80.78
CA ARG A 15 -59.85 46.67 79.60
C ARG A 15 -58.54 47.43 79.83
N ALA A 16 -58.28 47.91 81.03
CA ALA A 16 -57.00 48.50 81.41
C ALA A 16 -55.87 47.47 81.32
N GLU A 17 -56.05 46.27 81.88
CA GLU A 17 -55.06 45.18 81.80
C GLU A 17 -54.81 44.70 80.36
N ALA A 18 -55.85 44.65 79.52
CA ALA A 18 -55.70 44.31 78.11
C ALA A 18 -54.95 45.40 77.32
N LEU A 19 -55.23 46.67 77.60
CA LEU A 19 -54.52 47.79 77.02
C LEU A 19 -53.06 47.83 77.49
N GLU A 20 -52.78 47.54 78.76
CA GLU A 20 -51.42 47.45 79.29
C GLU A 20 -50.62 46.32 78.61
N ARG A 21 -51.24 45.16 78.36
CA ARG A 21 -50.60 44.08 77.60
C ARG A 21 -50.31 44.48 76.16
N GLN A 22 -51.26 45.11 75.47
CA GLN A 22 -51.04 45.61 74.11
C GLN A 22 -49.95 46.67 74.07
N LEU A 23 -49.90 47.57 75.06
CA LEU A 23 -48.90 48.61 75.15
C LEU A 23 -47.50 48.01 75.40
N ALA A 24 -47.40 46.97 76.23
CA ALA A 24 -46.16 46.22 76.42
C ALA A 24 -45.71 45.50 75.14
N GLU A 25 -46.64 44.88 74.40
CA GLU A 25 -46.36 44.19 73.14
C GLU A 25 -45.87 45.17 72.05
N LEU A 26 -46.54 46.33 71.95
CA LEU A 26 -46.14 47.43 71.07
C LEU A 26 -44.78 48.03 71.45
N GLN A 27 -44.47 48.13 72.75
CA GLN A 27 -43.16 48.59 73.23
C GLN A 27 -42.05 47.60 72.84
N VAL A 28 -42.30 46.29 72.96
CA VAL A 28 -41.34 45.26 72.51
C VAL A 28 -41.13 45.35 71.00
N GLN A 29 -42.20 45.42 70.21
CA GLN A 29 -42.08 45.57 68.75
C GLN A 29 -41.36 46.86 68.34
N HIS A 30 -41.63 47.97 69.04
CA HIS A 30 -40.94 49.24 68.80
C HIS A 30 -39.45 49.14 69.12
N SER A 31 -39.07 48.48 70.22
CA SER A 31 -37.67 48.27 70.58
C SER A 31 -36.93 47.42 69.53
N GLN A 32 -37.55 46.35 69.02
CA GLN A 32 -36.99 45.51 67.96
C GLN A 32 -36.83 46.28 66.64
N LEU A 33 -37.80 47.13 66.30
CA LEU A 33 -37.71 48.00 65.13
C LEU A 33 -36.63 49.08 65.31
N GLN A 34 -36.52 49.69 66.48
CA GLN A 34 -35.44 50.62 66.79
C GLN A 34 -34.08 49.94 66.69
N GLU A 35 -33.94 48.71 67.18
CA GLU A 35 -32.68 47.95 67.12
C GLU A 35 -32.28 47.63 65.67
N LEU A 36 -33.24 47.24 64.82
CA LEU A 36 -33.03 47.06 63.38
C LEU A 36 -32.67 48.37 62.66
N VAL A 37 -33.37 49.46 63.00
CA VAL A 37 -33.09 50.79 62.44
C VAL A 37 -31.73 51.29 62.89
N THR A 38 -31.30 51.05 64.12
CA THR A 38 -29.93 51.35 64.57
C THR A 38 -28.91 50.43 63.92
N LYS A 39 -29.22 49.15 63.66
CA LYS A 39 -28.28 48.24 63.00
C LYS A 39 -28.07 48.61 61.53
N ILE A 40 -29.14 49.03 60.84
CA ILE A 40 -29.11 49.49 59.46
C ILE A 40 -28.55 50.92 59.38
N GLY A 41 -28.90 51.79 60.33
CA GLY A 41 -28.46 53.19 60.39
C GLY A 41 -27.07 53.42 60.99
N ALA A 42 -26.55 52.48 61.79
CA ALA A 42 -25.16 52.51 62.29
C ALA A 42 -24.14 52.00 61.26
N MET A 43 -24.60 51.32 60.20
CA MET A 43 -23.85 51.30 58.96
C MET A 43 -24.20 52.58 58.21
N ASP A 44 -23.27 53.54 58.15
CA ASP A 44 -23.44 54.71 57.29
C ASP A 44 -23.90 54.24 55.90
N VAL A 45 -24.91 54.88 55.31
CA VAL A 45 -25.38 54.58 53.94
C VAL A 45 -24.20 54.55 52.96
N VAL A 46 -23.16 55.33 53.25
CA VAL A 46 -21.87 55.34 52.57
C VAL A 46 -21.15 53.98 52.63
N ASN A 47 -21.13 53.31 53.79
CA ASN A 47 -20.49 51.99 53.96
C ASN A 47 -21.24 50.89 53.17
N ILE A 48 -22.57 50.95 53.13
CA ILE A 48 -23.38 50.01 52.31
C ILE A 48 -23.14 50.27 50.83
N GLN A 49 -23.09 51.54 50.41
CA GLN A 49 -22.80 51.91 49.03
C GLN A 49 -21.40 51.48 48.61
N GLN A 50 -20.40 51.65 49.48
CA GLN A 50 -19.03 51.17 49.26
C GLN A 50 -18.96 49.65 49.14
N LEU A 51 -19.72 48.91 49.96
CA LEU A 51 -19.77 47.45 49.86
C LEU A 51 -20.43 46.99 48.55
N ILE A 52 -21.50 47.66 48.11
CA ILE A 52 -22.14 47.38 46.82
C ILE A 52 -21.17 47.66 45.66
N GLU A 53 -20.45 48.77 45.70
CA GLU A 53 -19.45 49.10 44.68
C GLU A 53 -18.29 48.09 44.66
N GLN A 54 -17.82 47.66 45.84
CA GLN A 54 -16.82 46.59 45.96
C GLN A 54 -17.33 45.28 45.37
N GLU A 55 -18.55 44.85 45.71
CA GLU A 55 -19.15 43.61 45.19
C GLU A 55 -19.43 43.67 43.68
N GLN A 56 -19.82 44.83 43.16
CA GLN A 56 -19.94 45.05 41.73
C GLN A 56 -18.58 44.99 41.02
N ALA A 57 -17.54 45.52 41.63
CA ALA A 57 -16.18 45.42 41.13
C ALA A 57 -15.69 43.96 41.11
N THR A 58 -15.88 43.18 42.19
CA THR A 58 -15.55 41.74 42.20
C THR A 58 -16.36 40.97 41.16
N LEU A 59 -17.67 41.22 41.03
CA LEU A 59 -18.49 40.57 40.00
C LEU A 59 -18.03 40.90 38.59
N SER A 60 -17.59 42.13 38.33
CA SER A 60 -17.03 42.51 37.03
C SER A 60 -15.72 41.80 36.74
N GLY A 61 -14.82 41.72 37.73
CA GLY A 61 -13.56 40.96 37.64
C GLY A 61 -13.79 39.48 37.36
N ILE A 62 -14.69 38.83 38.10
CA ILE A 62 -15.03 37.42 37.91
C ILE A 62 -15.64 37.18 36.51
N ARG A 63 -16.46 38.10 36.02
CA ARG A 63 -17.03 38.00 34.65
C ARG A 63 -15.95 38.12 33.58
N GLU A 64 -14.99 39.02 33.73
CA GLU A 64 -13.87 39.14 32.81
C GLU A 64 -12.97 37.89 32.83
N GLU A 65 -12.67 37.36 34.01
CA GLU A 65 -11.92 36.10 34.17
C GLU A 65 -12.65 34.93 33.53
N THR A 66 -13.97 34.82 33.73
CA THR A 66 -14.80 33.78 33.11
C THR A 66 -14.79 33.90 31.59
N GLN A 67 -14.88 35.11 31.04
CA GLN A 67 -14.79 35.33 29.60
C GLN A 67 -13.41 34.98 29.04
N ARG A 68 -12.33 35.31 29.76
CA ARG A 68 -10.96 34.91 29.36
C ARG A 68 -10.82 33.39 29.36
N ALA A 69 -11.24 32.72 30.42
CA ALA A 69 -11.21 31.26 30.52
C ALA A 69 -12.02 30.59 29.41
N GLN A 70 -13.19 31.13 29.05
CA GLN A 70 -14.00 30.63 27.93
C GLN A 70 -13.29 30.77 26.57
N ARG A 71 -12.61 31.89 26.33
CA ARG A 71 -11.83 32.10 25.10
C ARG A 71 -10.62 31.16 25.03
N GLU A 72 -9.91 30.98 26.13
CA GLU A 72 -8.79 30.04 26.23
C GLU A 72 -9.24 28.60 26.00
N LEU A 73 -10.37 28.19 26.59
CA LEU A 73 -10.95 26.87 26.38
C LEU A 73 -11.33 26.65 24.91
N ALA A 74 -11.93 27.63 24.25
CA ALA A 74 -12.25 27.56 22.82
C ALA A 74 -10.98 27.44 21.96
N ALA A 75 -9.93 28.21 22.28
CA ALA A 75 -8.66 28.14 21.57
C ALA A 75 -7.95 26.79 21.78
N LEU A 76 -7.96 26.24 22.99
CA LEU A 76 -7.42 24.92 23.30
C LEU A 76 -8.21 23.81 22.59
N ALA A 77 -9.53 23.90 22.55
CA ALA A 77 -10.38 22.95 21.82
C ALA A 77 -10.08 22.97 20.32
N GLN A 78 -9.93 24.17 19.72
CA GLN A 78 -9.54 24.30 18.32
C GLN A 78 -8.16 23.68 18.08
N ARG A 79 -7.17 24.00 18.92
CA ARG A 79 -5.81 23.47 18.79
C ARG A 79 -5.76 21.94 18.96
N SER A 80 -6.58 21.38 19.84
CA SER A 80 -6.74 19.92 19.97
C SER A 80 -7.30 19.30 18.70
N THR A 81 -8.27 19.97 18.05
CA THR A 81 -8.88 19.50 16.81
C THR A 81 -7.87 19.54 15.66
N ASP A 82 -7.10 20.62 15.56
CA ASP A 82 -6.05 20.78 14.55
C ASP A 82 -4.93 19.74 14.75
N LEU A 83 -4.50 19.50 15.99
CA LEU A 83 -3.51 18.47 16.32
C LEU A 83 -4.03 17.06 16.01
N GLN A 84 -5.31 16.76 16.27
CA GLN A 84 -5.93 15.49 15.87
C GLN A 84 -5.93 15.31 14.35
N GLY A 85 -6.21 16.38 13.59
CA GLY A 85 -6.12 16.37 12.13
C GLY A 85 -4.69 16.09 11.65
N GLN A 86 -3.68 16.73 12.26
CA GLN A 86 -2.28 16.48 11.94
C GLN A 86 -1.87 15.05 12.27
N ILE A 87 -2.20 14.54 13.46
CA ILE A 87 -1.92 13.14 13.87
C ILE A 87 -2.50 12.16 12.86
N LEU A 88 -3.71 12.40 12.32
CA LEU A 88 -4.28 11.55 11.28
C LEU A 88 -3.43 11.52 10.01
N VAL A 89 -2.98 12.69 9.53
CA VAL A 89 -2.11 12.79 8.34
C VAL A 89 -0.74 12.13 8.59
N TRP A 90 -0.18 12.33 9.78
CA TRP A 90 1.09 11.70 10.18
C TRP A 90 0.93 10.18 10.36
N GLU A 91 -0.18 9.69 10.92
CA GLU A 91 -0.48 8.25 10.95
C GLU A 91 -0.63 7.68 9.55
N GLU A 92 -1.31 8.38 8.64
CA GLU A 92 -1.42 7.97 7.23
C GLU A 92 -0.03 7.92 6.56
N THR A 93 0.84 8.89 6.84
CA THR A 93 2.20 8.96 6.29
C THR A 93 3.12 7.89 6.90
N LEU A 94 3.05 7.69 8.22
CA LEU A 94 3.86 6.71 8.93
C LEU A 94 3.42 5.28 8.60
N LEU A 95 2.13 5.06 8.34
CA LEU A 95 1.60 3.79 7.88
C LEU A 95 2.06 3.46 6.45
N LEU A 96 2.15 4.47 5.58
CA LEU A 96 2.76 4.33 4.26
C LEU A 96 4.26 4.02 4.35
N GLU A 97 4.96 4.47 5.39
CA GLU A 97 6.38 4.15 5.61
C GLU A 97 6.58 2.80 6.31
N SER A 98 5.68 2.43 7.22
CA SER A 98 5.64 1.13 7.87
C SER A 98 4.80 0.16 7.03
N PHE A 99 5.34 -0.28 5.90
CA PHE A 99 4.81 -1.43 5.17
C PHE A 99 4.94 -2.69 6.05
N ALA A 100 4.05 -2.83 7.03
CA ALA A 100 3.81 -4.10 7.67
C ALA A 100 3.25 -5.04 6.60
N LEU A 101 3.78 -6.26 6.53
CA LEU A 101 3.24 -7.28 5.64
C LEU A 101 1.80 -7.57 6.09
N TYR A 102 0.81 -7.17 5.29
CA TYR A 102 -0.58 -7.49 5.53
C TYR A 102 -0.73 -9.00 5.76
N GLU A 103 -1.27 -9.39 6.92
CA GLU A 103 -1.56 -10.79 7.22
C GLU A 103 -2.92 -11.19 6.60
N PRO A 104 -2.95 -12.17 5.68
CA PRO A 104 -4.20 -12.60 5.07
C PRO A 104 -5.21 -13.11 6.12
N LYS A 105 -6.41 -12.52 6.13
CA LYS A 105 -7.50 -12.93 7.01
C LYS A 105 -8.24 -14.14 6.44
N PHE A 106 -8.24 -14.31 5.12
CA PHE A 106 -8.84 -15.47 4.45
C PHE A 106 -7.78 -16.34 3.79
N LYS A 107 -8.01 -17.65 3.82
CA LYS A 107 -7.12 -18.66 3.21
C LYS A 107 -7.82 -19.31 2.02
N LEU A 108 -8.20 -18.51 1.03
CA LEU A 108 -8.84 -19.00 -0.19
C LEU A 108 -7.80 -19.23 -1.28
N THR A 109 -8.09 -20.17 -2.18
CA THR A 109 -7.09 -20.67 -3.13
C THR A 109 -7.09 -19.95 -4.47
N SER A 110 -8.23 -19.35 -4.85
CA SER A 110 -8.39 -18.70 -6.17
C SER A 110 -9.18 -17.39 -6.07
N SER A 111 -8.98 -16.52 -7.06
CA SER A 111 -9.73 -15.27 -7.18
C SER A 111 -11.25 -15.51 -7.31
N GLN A 112 -11.66 -16.65 -7.87
CA GLN A 112 -13.07 -17.04 -7.97
C GLN A 112 -13.69 -17.33 -6.60
N GLU A 113 -12.96 -18.03 -5.71
CA GLU A 113 -13.42 -18.28 -4.34
C GLU A 113 -13.55 -16.97 -3.54
N TYR A 114 -12.56 -16.07 -3.67
CA TYR A 114 -12.64 -14.73 -3.07
C TYR A 114 -13.86 -13.96 -3.56
N LYS A 115 -14.12 -13.96 -4.86
CA LYS A 115 -15.29 -13.31 -5.45
C LYS A 115 -16.59 -13.90 -4.93
N ALA A 116 -16.71 -15.23 -4.89
CA ALA A 116 -17.90 -15.90 -4.37
C ALA A 116 -18.14 -15.58 -2.89
N ARG A 117 -17.06 -15.53 -2.08
CA ARG A 117 -17.16 -15.17 -0.66
C ARG A 117 -17.58 -13.71 -0.47
N LEU A 118 -17.07 -12.82 -1.30
CA LEU A 118 -17.41 -11.40 -1.31
C LEU A 118 -18.89 -11.19 -1.67
N ASP A 119 -19.39 -11.90 -2.68
CA ASP A 119 -20.81 -11.89 -3.06
C ASP A 119 -21.69 -12.41 -1.90
N HIS A 120 -21.28 -13.49 -1.24
CA HIS A 120 -21.97 -14.02 -0.06
C HIS A 120 -22.00 -13.02 1.12
N VAL A 121 -20.90 -12.32 1.38
CA VAL A 121 -20.85 -11.26 2.42
C VAL A 121 -21.83 -10.13 2.08
N ARG A 122 -21.83 -9.65 0.83
CA ARG A 122 -22.79 -8.63 0.36
C ARG A 122 -24.24 -9.07 0.48
N ASP A 123 -24.54 -10.34 0.19
CA ASP A 123 -25.89 -10.86 0.34
C ASP A 123 -26.31 -10.95 1.82
N ARG A 124 -25.41 -11.34 2.73
CA ARG A 124 -25.67 -11.27 4.17
C ARG A 124 -25.93 -9.84 4.64
N GLN A 125 -25.16 -8.87 4.16
CA GLN A 125 -25.41 -7.46 4.46
C GLN A 125 -26.80 -7.02 4.00
N LYS A 126 -27.21 -7.37 2.77
CA LYS A 126 -28.57 -7.08 2.25
C LYS A 126 -29.65 -7.72 3.10
N VAL A 127 -29.45 -8.96 3.55
CA VAL A 127 -30.41 -9.67 4.43
C VAL A 127 -30.56 -8.96 5.77
N LEU A 128 -29.46 -8.51 6.40
CA LEU A 128 -29.52 -7.76 7.65
C LEU A 128 -30.28 -6.44 7.51
N ILE A 129 -30.09 -5.72 6.40
CA ILE A 129 -30.84 -4.49 6.13
C ILE A 129 -32.33 -4.80 5.95
N LYS A 130 -32.66 -5.81 5.12
CA LYS A 130 -34.05 -6.21 4.86
C LYS A 130 -34.79 -6.66 6.12
N ASN A 131 -34.10 -7.38 7.00
CA ASN A 131 -34.67 -7.88 8.26
C ASN A 131 -34.68 -6.83 9.39
N GLY A 132 -34.16 -5.61 9.16
CA GLY A 132 -34.07 -4.57 10.18
C GLY A 132 -33.07 -4.90 11.30
N GLN A 133 -32.05 -5.73 11.02
CA GLN A 133 -31.03 -6.17 11.97
C GLN A 133 -29.68 -5.44 11.78
N ALA A 134 -29.53 -4.69 10.69
CA ALA A 134 -28.34 -3.89 10.43
C ALA A 134 -28.18 -2.70 11.41
N ALA A 135 -29.30 -2.17 11.91
CA ALA A 135 -29.32 -1.13 12.93
C ALA A 135 -30.60 -1.22 13.76
N THR A 136 -30.51 -0.86 15.03
CA THR A 136 -31.63 -0.79 15.98
C THR A 136 -32.08 0.65 16.19
N GLY A 137 -33.26 0.85 16.78
CA GLY A 137 -33.79 2.17 17.12
C GLY A 137 -34.94 2.08 18.13
N ASN A 138 -35.12 3.12 18.97
CA ASN A 138 -36.21 3.14 19.94
C ASN A 138 -37.55 3.50 19.30
N MET A 139 -38.43 2.51 19.12
CA MET A 139 -39.74 2.68 18.48
C MET A 139 -40.81 3.32 19.37
N ASN A 140 -40.52 3.55 20.65
CA ASN A 140 -41.47 4.14 21.60
C ASN A 140 -41.50 5.68 21.53
N TRP A 141 -40.71 6.28 20.64
CA TRP A 141 -40.64 7.73 20.51
C TRP A 141 -41.95 8.33 19.98
N THR A 142 -42.28 9.53 20.44
CA THR A 142 -43.47 10.27 20.02
C THR A 142 -43.06 11.61 19.41
N VAL A 143 -43.73 11.99 18.33
CA VAL A 143 -43.58 13.30 17.68
C VAL A 143 -44.95 13.93 17.63
N ASN A 144 -45.11 15.14 18.16
CA ASN A 144 -46.42 15.80 18.28
C ASN A 144 -47.48 14.91 18.94
N ASN A 145 -47.12 14.19 20.01
CA ASN A 145 -47.96 13.19 20.69
C ASN A 145 -48.41 12.00 19.83
N SER A 146 -47.82 11.80 18.64
CA SER A 146 -48.08 10.66 17.77
C SER A 146 -46.94 9.65 17.78
N GLN A 147 -47.22 8.44 18.29
CA GLN A 147 -46.28 7.31 18.20
C GLN A 147 -46.06 6.86 16.76
N ALA A 148 -47.07 6.99 15.88
CA ALA A 148 -46.92 6.61 14.49
C ALA A 148 -45.92 7.54 13.76
N GLN A 149 -45.97 8.84 14.03
CA GLN A 149 -44.99 9.80 13.50
C GLN A 149 -43.60 9.57 14.09
N GLY A 150 -43.50 9.25 15.38
CA GLY A 150 -42.22 8.90 16.01
C GLY A 150 -41.58 7.63 15.42
N ARG A 151 -42.35 6.55 15.23
CA ARG A 151 -41.88 5.34 14.52
C ARG A 151 -41.40 5.64 13.11
N LYS A 152 -42.10 6.51 12.37
CA LYS A 152 -41.67 6.93 11.03
C LYS A 152 -40.32 7.63 11.08
N LEU A 153 -40.16 8.59 12.00
CA LEU A 153 -38.91 9.35 12.15
C LEU A 153 -37.73 8.46 12.57
N VAL A 154 -37.94 7.50 13.47
CA VAL A 154 -36.92 6.52 13.86
C VAL A 154 -36.51 5.65 12.66
N ASN A 155 -37.47 5.16 11.88
CA ASN A 155 -37.17 4.37 10.67
C ASN A 155 -36.42 5.18 9.62
N ASP A 156 -36.76 6.45 9.43
CA ASP A 156 -36.06 7.32 8.49
C ASP A 156 -34.64 7.65 8.97
N MET A 157 -34.44 7.79 10.29
CA MET A 157 -33.12 7.95 10.90
C MET A 157 -32.26 6.69 10.74
N ILE A 158 -32.81 5.50 10.98
CA ILE A 158 -32.13 4.21 10.73
C ILE A 158 -31.63 4.13 9.29
N LYS A 159 -32.50 4.45 8.31
CA LYS A 159 -32.11 4.45 6.89
C LYS A 159 -31.01 5.45 6.58
N LEU A 160 -31.06 6.64 7.18
CA LEU A 160 -30.07 7.68 6.98
C LEU A 160 -28.70 7.26 7.54
N VAL A 161 -28.68 6.71 8.75
CA VAL A 161 -27.46 6.22 9.42
C VAL A 161 -26.83 5.08 8.62
N ILE A 162 -27.62 4.07 8.21
CA ILE A 162 -27.13 2.96 7.36
C ILE A 162 -26.57 3.50 6.03
N ARG A 163 -27.27 4.44 5.38
CA ARG A 163 -26.79 5.04 4.13
C ARG A 163 -25.47 5.78 4.32
N SER A 164 -25.37 6.59 5.38
CA SER A 164 -24.15 7.35 5.69
C SER A 164 -22.96 6.42 5.92
N PHE A 165 -23.15 5.37 6.73
CA PHE A 165 -22.11 4.39 7.00
C PHE A 165 -21.71 3.62 5.74
N ASN A 166 -22.69 3.19 4.93
CA ASN A 166 -22.41 2.47 3.68
C ASN A 166 -21.65 3.32 2.67
N ASN A 167 -21.95 4.61 2.53
CA ASN A 167 -21.20 5.48 1.63
C ASN A 167 -19.70 5.50 1.97
N GLU A 168 -19.37 5.58 3.26
CA GLU A 168 -17.97 5.61 3.70
C GLU A 168 -17.30 4.24 3.51
N ALA A 169 -17.99 3.16 3.90
CA ALA A 169 -17.46 1.81 3.80
C ALA A 169 -17.29 1.36 2.35
N ASP A 170 -18.29 1.61 1.50
CA ASP A 170 -18.25 1.26 0.08
C ASP A 170 -17.16 2.05 -0.67
N ALA A 171 -16.92 3.31 -0.28
CA ALA A 171 -15.81 4.10 -0.80
C ALA A 171 -14.45 3.51 -0.41
N CYS A 172 -14.29 3.00 0.82
CA CYS A 172 -13.09 2.30 1.25
C CYS A 172 -12.89 1.00 0.46
N VAL A 173 -13.94 0.18 0.33
CA VAL A 173 -13.92 -1.09 -0.43
C VAL A 173 -13.60 -0.86 -1.90
N ALA A 174 -14.18 0.16 -2.53
CA ALA A 174 -13.98 0.44 -3.95
C ALA A 174 -12.56 0.91 -4.28
N ASN A 175 -11.90 1.60 -3.35
CA ASN A 175 -10.58 2.18 -3.53
C ASN A 175 -9.47 1.44 -2.77
N VAL A 176 -9.77 0.25 -2.24
CA VAL A 176 -8.80 -0.55 -1.50
C VAL A 176 -7.67 -0.97 -2.42
N LYS A 177 -6.45 -0.85 -1.90
CA LYS A 177 -5.16 -1.18 -2.52
C LYS A 177 -4.26 -1.81 -1.47
N PHE A 178 -3.11 -2.32 -1.92
CA PHE A 178 -2.11 -2.96 -1.06
C PHE A 178 -1.56 -2.06 0.06
N ASP A 179 -1.62 -0.74 -0.13
CA ASP A 179 -1.02 0.27 0.73
C ASP A 179 -2.01 0.95 1.69
N ASN A 180 -3.32 0.67 1.59
CA ASN A 180 -4.34 1.45 2.30
C ASN A 180 -5.41 0.61 3.01
N VAL A 181 -5.28 -0.72 3.06
CA VAL A 181 -6.28 -1.61 3.69
C VAL A 181 -6.49 -1.30 5.18
N GLU A 182 -5.42 -1.12 5.95
CA GLU A 182 -5.50 -0.78 7.38
C GLU A 182 -6.09 0.62 7.61
N LEU A 183 -5.79 1.57 6.72
CA LEU A 183 -6.41 2.88 6.74
C LEU A 183 -7.91 2.81 6.45
N GLY A 184 -8.30 1.98 5.48
CA GLY A 184 -9.69 1.68 5.18
C GLY A 184 -10.43 1.10 6.40
N GLU A 185 -9.82 0.15 7.11
CA GLU A 185 -10.37 -0.45 8.34
C GLU A 185 -10.59 0.62 9.43
N LYS A 186 -9.58 1.45 9.70
CA LYS A 186 -9.70 2.58 10.65
C LYS A 186 -10.81 3.56 10.24
N ARG A 187 -10.94 3.89 8.96
CA ARG A 187 -11.99 4.79 8.45
C ARG A 187 -13.39 4.21 8.63
N ILE A 188 -13.58 2.92 8.34
CA ILE A 188 -14.84 2.22 8.57
C ILE A 188 -15.20 2.25 10.06
N LEU A 189 -14.25 1.92 10.95
CA LEU A 189 -14.46 1.95 12.41
C LEU A 189 -14.86 3.36 12.91
N LYS A 190 -14.14 4.40 12.49
CA LYS A 190 -14.48 5.79 12.85
C LYS A 190 -15.86 6.21 12.34
N SER A 191 -16.23 5.80 11.13
CA SER A 191 -17.56 6.08 10.57
C SER A 191 -18.67 5.39 11.37
N PHE A 192 -18.46 4.14 11.78
CA PHE A 192 -19.35 3.40 12.65
C PHE A 192 -19.56 4.11 14.01
N GLU A 193 -18.48 4.50 14.67
CA GLU A 193 -18.53 5.25 15.94
C GLU A 193 -19.24 6.59 15.79
N ALA A 194 -18.93 7.35 14.73
CA ALA A 194 -19.56 8.64 14.47
C ALA A 194 -21.07 8.51 14.22
N CYS A 195 -21.48 7.52 13.43
CA CYS A 195 -22.88 7.21 13.15
C CYS A 195 -23.66 6.87 14.43
N ASN A 196 -23.11 5.98 15.28
CA ASN A 196 -23.75 5.57 16.53
C ASN A 196 -23.82 6.72 17.54
N ARG A 197 -22.78 7.56 17.60
CA ARG A 197 -22.77 8.77 18.44
C ARG A 197 -23.88 9.75 18.05
N LEU A 198 -24.11 9.96 16.75
CA LEU A 198 -25.20 10.82 16.25
C LEU A 198 -26.59 10.23 16.52
N GLY A 199 -26.73 8.91 16.49
CA GLY A 199 -28.00 8.21 16.74
C GLY A 199 -28.37 8.03 18.22
N LYS A 200 -27.45 8.33 19.15
CA LYS A 200 -27.57 8.04 20.60
C LYS A 200 -28.86 8.53 21.26
N ILE A 201 -29.34 9.74 20.94
CA ILE A 201 -30.56 10.32 21.55
C ILE A 201 -31.80 9.46 21.24
N MET A 202 -31.86 8.90 20.03
CA MET A 202 -32.97 8.06 19.59
C MET A 202 -32.68 6.56 19.77
N SER A 203 -31.57 6.23 20.44
CA SER A 203 -31.02 4.87 20.54
C SER A 203 -30.90 4.18 19.17
N VAL A 204 -30.56 4.97 18.14
CA VAL A 204 -30.31 4.45 16.79
C VAL A 204 -28.84 4.06 16.69
N GLU A 205 -28.58 2.76 16.49
CA GLU A 205 -27.23 2.22 16.52
C GLU A 205 -27.07 1.14 15.46
N ILE A 206 -25.98 1.19 14.69
CA ILE A 206 -25.57 0.15 13.76
C ILE A 206 -25.07 -1.05 14.56
N SER A 207 -25.46 -2.25 14.17
CA SER A 207 -25.06 -3.47 14.87
C SER A 207 -23.61 -3.84 14.59
N GLY A 208 -22.93 -4.41 15.60
CA GLY A 208 -21.55 -4.90 15.45
C GLY A 208 -21.43 -5.98 14.36
N VAL A 209 -22.43 -6.85 14.23
CA VAL A 209 -22.48 -7.86 13.16
C VAL A 209 -22.47 -7.22 11.76
N TYR A 210 -23.10 -6.06 11.59
CA TYR A 210 -23.09 -5.34 10.32
C TYR A 210 -21.74 -4.68 10.04
N LEU A 211 -21.10 -4.14 11.08
CA LEU A 211 -19.71 -3.63 11.01
C LEU A 211 -18.74 -4.74 10.60
N ASP A 212 -18.79 -5.90 11.25
CA ASP A 212 -17.90 -7.03 10.95
C ASP A 212 -18.03 -7.47 9.49
N LEU A 213 -19.25 -7.51 8.95
CA LEU A 213 -19.48 -7.83 7.53
C LEU A 213 -18.93 -6.77 6.57
N LYS A 214 -18.84 -5.50 6.98
CA LYS A 214 -18.23 -4.43 6.17
C LYS A 214 -16.71 -4.49 6.21
N LEU A 215 -16.14 -4.85 7.37
CA LEU A 215 -14.70 -5.12 7.48
C LEU A 215 -14.30 -6.36 6.66
N ASP A 216 -15.07 -7.45 6.77
CA ASP A 216 -14.88 -8.65 5.94
C ASP A 216 -14.92 -8.31 4.45
N GLU A 217 -15.86 -7.46 4.02
CA GLU A 217 -15.95 -7.00 2.62
C GLU A 217 -14.68 -6.26 2.18
N LEU A 218 -14.13 -5.37 3.02
CA LEU A 218 -12.88 -4.64 2.74
C LEU A 218 -11.70 -5.60 2.57
N HIS A 219 -11.52 -6.53 3.52
CA HIS A 219 -10.42 -7.49 3.48
C HIS A 219 -10.53 -8.46 2.31
N LEU A 220 -11.73 -8.98 2.03
CA LEU A 220 -11.97 -9.83 0.86
C LEU A 220 -11.72 -9.08 -0.45
N ALA A 221 -12.09 -7.80 -0.54
CA ALA A 221 -11.83 -6.99 -1.73
C ALA A 221 -10.33 -6.79 -1.96
N HIS A 222 -9.57 -6.53 -0.89
CA HIS A 222 -8.12 -6.42 -0.93
C HIS A 222 -7.46 -7.74 -1.36
N GLU A 223 -7.76 -8.84 -0.68
CA GLU A 223 -7.17 -10.15 -0.96
C GLU A 223 -7.57 -10.68 -2.35
N PHE A 224 -8.79 -10.39 -2.80
CA PHE A 224 -9.22 -10.67 -4.17
C PHE A 224 -8.34 -9.96 -5.21
N GLN A 225 -8.02 -8.68 -5.00
CA GLN A 225 -7.17 -7.92 -5.93
C GLN A 225 -5.74 -8.49 -5.97
N ILE A 226 -5.17 -8.81 -4.80
CA ILE A 226 -3.87 -9.48 -4.72
C ILE A 226 -3.90 -10.79 -5.50
N LYS A 227 -4.88 -11.65 -5.21
CA LYS A 227 -4.94 -12.98 -5.83
C LYS A 227 -5.14 -12.91 -7.34
N LYS A 228 -5.96 -11.97 -7.80
CA LYS A 228 -6.18 -11.71 -9.22
C LYS A 228 -4.91 -11.21 -9.92
N GLN A 229 -4.10 -10.41 -9.23
CA GLN A 229 -2.81 -9.96 -9.77
C GLN A 229 -1.81 -11.11 -9.87
N GLU A 230 -1.73 -11.97 -8.84
CA GLU A 230 -0.91 -13.19 -8.87
C GLU A 230 -1.28 -14.10 -10.05
N GLU A 231 -2.56 -14.43 -10.21
CA GLU A 231 -3.06 -15.28 -11.30
C GLU A 231 -2.77 -14.66 -12.68
N LYS A 232 -2.88 -13.33 -12.80
CA LYS A 232 -2.54 -12.61 -14.05
C LYS A 232 -1.06 -12.73 -14.38
N GLU A 233 -0.18 -12.64 -13.39
CA GLU A 233 1.26 -12.82 -13.58
C GLU A 233 1.62 -14.27 -13.92
N GLU A 234 0.94 -15.25 -13.32
CA GLU A 234 1.06 -16.68 -13.68
C GLU A 234 0.67 -16.95 -15.12
N ALA A 235 -0.49 -16.43 -15.54
CA ALA A 235 -0.97 -16.56 -16.90
C ALA A 235 -0.02 -15.87 -17.90
N LYS A 236 0.52 -14.70 -17.56
CA LYS A 236 1.51 -14.00 -18.39
C LYS A 236 2.77 -14.84 -18.57
N ARG A 237 3.29 -15.43 -17.49
CA ARG A 237 4.45 -16.32 -17.52
C ARG A 237 4.22 -17.56 -18.38
N ALA A 238 3.13 -18.29 -18.15
CA ALA A 238 2.83 -19.50 -18.92
C ALA A 238 2.75 -19.20 -20.43
N ARG A 239 2.24 -18.02 -20.78
CA ARG A 239 2.22 -17.53 -22.17
C ARG A 239 3.61 -17.17 -22.70
N GLU A 240 4.48 -16.59 -21.87
CA GLU A 240 5.87 -16.30 -22.24
C GLU A 240 6.69 -17.58 -22.44
N GLU A 241 6.56 -18.56 -21.55
CA GLU A 241 7.19 -19.89 -21.68
C GLU A 241 6.74 -20.60 -22.96
N LEU A 242 5.43 -20.59 -23.25
CA LEU A 242 4.90 -21.17 -24.48
C LEU A 242 5.45 -20.49 -25.74
N ARG A 243 5.57 -19.15 -25.73
CA ARG A 243 6.16 -18.41 -26.85
C ARG A 243 7.63 -18.74 -27.04
N GLU A 244 8.37 -18.88 -25.95
CA GLU A 244 9.79 -19.22 -26.01
C GLU A 244 10.00 -20.64 -26.55
N GLN A 245 9.16 -21.60 -26.13
CA GLN A 245 9.14 -22.96 -26.68
C GLN A 245 8.85 -22.96 -28.19
N GLN A 246 7.83 -22.22 -28.63
CA GLN A 246 7.48 -22.10 -30.05
C GLN A 246 8.62 -21.50 -30.89
N LYS A 247 9.29 -20.47 -30.38
CA LYS A 247 10.44 -19.87 -31.09
C LYS A 247 11.64 -20.83 -31.15
N LEU A 248 11.91 -21.57 -30.08
CA LEU A 248 12.94 -22.61 -30.08
C LEU A 248 12.64 -23.71 -31.12
N GLU A 249 11.40 -24.18 -31.21
CA GLU A 249 11.01 -25.16 -32.23
C GLU A 249 11.22 -24.62 -33.65
N GLN A 250 10.91 -23.34 -33.88
CA GLN A 250 11.15 -22.67 -35.16
C GLN A 250 12.64 -22.56 -35.48
N GLU A 251 13.47 -22.19 -34.50
CA GLU A 251 14.94 -22.12 -34.64
C GLU A 251 15.54 -23.49 -34.97
N ILE A 252 15.15 -24.54 -34.24
CA ILE A 252 15.61 -25.92 -34.50
C ILE A 252 15.25 -26.33 -35.92
N ARG A 253 14.03 -26.04 -36.36
CA ARG A 253 13.60 -26.35 -37.73
C ARG A 253 14.41 -25.58 -38.77
N ALA A 254 14.60 -24.27 -38.58
CA ALA A 254 15.37 -23.44 -39.49
C ALA A 254 16.85 -23.88 -39.56
N ALA A 255 17.46 -24.20 -38.42
CA ALA A 255 18.82 -24.72 -38.32
C ALA A 255 18.95 -26.07 -39.05
N ARG A 256 18.02 -27.00 -38.86
CA ARG A 256 18.00 -28.27 -39.62
C ARG A 256 17.85 -28.06 -41.12
N GLU A 257 16.98 -27.15 -41.55
CA GLU A 257 16.84 -26.82 -42.98
C GLU A 257 18.12 -26.22 -43.56
N LYS A 258 18.85 -25.40 -42.79
CA LYS A 258 20.15 -24.85 -43.17
C LYS A 258 21.22 -25.95 -43.29
N ILE A 259 21.39 -26.76 -42.24
CA ILE A 259 22.34 -27.89 -42.22
C ILE A 259 22.06 -28.85 -43.38
N ALA A 260 20.80 -29.18 -43.65
CA ALA A 260 20.44 -30.06 -44.77
C ALA A 260 20.83 -29.50 -46.15
N LYS A 261 20.72 -28.17 -46.35
CA LYS A 261 21.16 -27.50 -47.58
C LYS A 261 22.67 -27.50 -47.71
N GLU A 262 23.38 -27.13 -46.65
CA GLU A 262 24.85 -27.06 -46.67
C GLU A 262 25.48 -28.45 -46.77
N ARG A 263 24.92 -29.46 -46.10
CA ARG A 263 25.34 -30.86 -46.26
C ARG A 263 25.23 -31.33 -47.71
N LYS A 264 24.16 -30.95 -48.43
CA LYS A 264 24.04 -31.23 -49.87
C LYS A 264 25.09 -30.48 -50.69
N HIS A 265 25.37 -29.21 -50.35
CA HIS A 265 26.38 -28.42 -51.03
C HIS A 265 27.78 -29.01 -50.87
N PHE A 266 28.20 -29.31 -49.64
CA PHE A 266 29.51 -29.92 -49.37
C PHE A 266 29.63 -31.31 -49.98
N THR A 267 28.59 -32.14 -49.93
CA THR A 267 28.64 -33.47 -50.58
C THR A 267 28.73 -33.39 -52.11
N SER A 268 28.08 -32.42 -52.75
CA SER A 268 28.26 -32.16 -54.18
C SER A 268 29.66 -31.63 -54.50
N ALA A 269 30.13 -30.64 -53.74
CA ALA A 269 31.45 -30.04 -53.94
C ALA A 269 32.59 -31.06 -53.77
N MET A 270 32.50 -31.93 -52.76
CA MET A 270 33.37 -33.09 -52.57
C MET A 270 33.41 -33.98 -53.80
N ARG A 271 32.24 -34.35 -54.32
CA ARG A 271 32.11 -35.23 -55.48
C ARG A 271 32.76 -34.61 -56.73
N ASP A 272 32.54 -33.31 -56.95
CA ASP A 272 33.11 -32.59 -58.08
C ASP A 272 34.63 -32.44 -57.95
N LEU A 273 35.14 -32.15 -56.75
CA LEU A 273 36.58 -32.06 -56.48
C LEU A 273 37.26 -33.43 -56.63
N GLN A 274 36.64 -34.52 -56.16
CA GLN A 274 37.14 -35.88 -56.35
C GLN A 274 37.20 -36.26 -57.83
N ALA A 275 36.15 -35.96 -58.61
CA ALA A 275 36.13 -36.22 -60.04
C ALA A 275 37.20 -35.43 -60.80
N ARG A 276 37.48 -34.18 -60.39
CA ARG A 276 38.58 -33.39 -60.96
C ARG A 276 39.95 -33.97 -60.58
N LEU A 277 40.10 -34.46 -59.35
CA LEU A 277 41.33 -35.08 -58.88
C LEU A 277 41.73 -36.31 -59.72
N GLU A 278 40.73 -37.09 -60.19
CA GLU A 278 40.93 -38.25 -61.07
C GLU A 278 41.41 -37.87 -62.49
N GLN A 279 41.18 -36.64 -62.93
CA GLN A 279 41.51 -36.16 -64.28
C GLN A 279 42.80 -35.33 -64.36
N VAL A 280 43.40 -34.97 -63.22
CA VAL A 280 44.60 -34.13 -63.18
C VAL A 280 45.86 -34.91 -63.56
N GLN A 281 46.74 -34.26 -64.33
CA GLN A 281 47.99 -34.83 -64.83
C GLN A 281 49.25 -34.17 -64.24
N THR A 282 49.11 -33.03 -63.57
CA THR A 282 50.22 -32.23 -62.98
C THR A 282 50.18 -32.27 -61.45
N ASP A 283 51.35 -32.43 -60.82
CA ASP A 283 51.46 -32.54 -59.36
C ASP A 283 51.07 -31.25 -58.62
N GLU A 284 51.31 -30.09 -59.22
CA GLU A 284 50.95 -28.78 -58.66
C GLU A 284 49.43 -28.60 -58.57
N GLU A 285 48.68 -28.89 -59.63
CA GLU A 285 47.21 -28.83 -59.63
C GLU A 285 46.60 -29.88 -58.70
N ARG A 286 47.22 -31.06 -58.61
CA ARG A 286 46.79 -32.12 -57.70
C ARG A 286 46.92 -31.67 -56.25
N SER A 287 48.04 -31.04 -55.90
CA SER A 287 48.27 -30.51 -54.55
C SER A 287 47.23 -29.45 -54.16
N ALA A 288 46.91 -28.52 -55.07
CA ALA A 288 45.92 -27.48 -54.84
C ALA A 288 44.49 -28.01 -54.67
N LEU A 289 44.12 -29.06 -55.42
CA LEU A 289 42.82 -29.73 -55.26
C LEU A 289 42.71 -30.51 -53.94
N LEU A 290 43.80 -31.15 -53.49
CA LEU A 290 43.83 -31.83 -52.19
C LEU A 290 43.63 -30.87 -51.02
N VAL A 291 44.24 -29.67 -51.07
CA VAL A 291 44.02 -28.62 -50.05
C VAL A 291 42.56 -28.21 -50.00
N LYS A 292 41.94 -27.93 -51.16
CA LYS A 292 40.51 -27.57 -51.22
C LYS A 292 39.59 -28.69 -50.76
N LEU A 293 39.93 -29.94 -51.07
CA LEU A 293 39.18 -31.09 -50.59
C LEU A 293 39.23 -31.17 -49.06
N ALA A 294 40.40 -30.99 -48.46
CA ALA A 294 40.57 -30.97 -47.00
C ALA A 294 39.79 -29.82 -46.33
N GLU A 295 39.75 -28.63 -46.93
CA GLU A 295 38.92 -27.50 -46.45
C GLU A 295 37.43 -27.85 -46.47
N VAL A 296 36.96 -28.46 -47.56
CA VAL A 296 35.55 -28.89 -47.71
C VAL A 296 35.21 -30.03 -46.75
N GLU A 297 36.12 -30.97 -46.51
CA GLU A 297 35.98 -32.04 -45.52
C GLU A 297 35.90 -31.48 -44.09
N ALA A 298 36.74 -30.50 -43.76
CA ALA A 298 36.71 -29.82 -42.47
C ALA A 298 35.38 -29.11 -42.23
N GLY A 299 34.88 -28.34 -43.22
CA GLY A 299 33.57 -27.69 -43.13
C GLY A 299 32.41 -28.68 -42.99
N ARG A 300 32.49 -29.85 -43.63
CA ARG A 300 31.49 -30.92 -43.45
C ARG A 300 31.54 -31.53 -42.06
N ALA A 301 32.74 -31.71 -41.48
CA ALA A 301 32.91 -32.24 -40.14
C ALA A 301 32.37 -31.26 -39.08
N GLU A 302 32.58 -29.96 -39.28
CA GLU A 302 32.03 -28.89 -38.44
C GLU A 302 30.49 -28.93 -38.46
N LEU A 303 29.87 -29.01 -39.63
CA LEU A 303 28.43 -29.19 -39.75
C LEU A 303 27.88 -30.44 -39.04
N GLU A 304 28.61 -31.56 -39.11
CA GLU A 304 28.19 -32.79 -38.41
C GLU A 304 28.25 -32.59 -36.88
N SER A 305 29.18 -31.77 -36.40
CA SER A 305 29.25 -31.40 -34.98
C SER A 305 28.11 -30.47 -34.56
N GLU A 306 27.72 -29.51 -35.41
CA GLU A 306 26.55 -28.66 -35.19
C GLU A 306 25.24 -29.47 -35.17
N GLU A 307 25.09 -30.43 -36.10
CA GLU A 307 23.93 -31.33 -36.16
C GLU A 307 23.80 -32.13 -34.85
N LYS A 308 24.91 -32.69 -34.35
CA LYS A 308 24.94 -33.40 -33.06
C LYS A 308 24.58 -32.51 -31.88
N LEU A 309 25.00 -31.25 -31.90
CA LEU A 309 24.65 -30.28 -30.84
C LEU A 309 23.14 -29.98 -30.85
N ILE A 310 22.54 -29.79 -32.03
CA ILE A 310 21.09 -29.56 -32.16
C ILE A 310 20.31 -30.79 -31.70
N ASP A 311 20.71 -32.00 -32.09
CA ASP A 311 20.08 -33.24 -31.64
C ASP A 311 20.15 -33.38 -30.12
N TYR A 312 21.31 -33.04 -29.54
CA TYR A 312 21.48 -33.03 -28.10
C TYR A 312 20.54 -32.03 -27.41
N ARG A 313 20.37 -30.83 -27.97
CA ARG A 313 19.47 -29.78 -27.46
C ARG A 313 18.00 -30.16 -27.56
N GLU A 314 17.61 -30.85 -28.62
CA GLU A 314 16.24 -31.33 -28.83
C GLU A 314 15.89 -32.45 -27.84
N GLN A 315 16.82 -33.39 -27.62
CA GLN A 315 16.64 -34.51 -26.69
C GLN A 315 16.69 -34.07 -25.22
N ASN A 316 17.54 -33.09 -24.88
CA ASN A 316 17.70 -32.60 -23.52
C ASN A 316 16.93 -31.30 -23.30
N ALA A 317 15.66 -31.43 -22.89
CA ALA A 317 14.78 -30.28 -22.65
C ALA A 317 15.24 -29.32 -21.52
N LYS A 318 16.25 -29.71 -20.73
CA LYS A 318 16.85 -28.86 -19.68
C LYS A 318 18.17 -28.20 -20.11
N ALA A 319 18.70 -28.55 -21.27
CA ALA A 319 19.92 -27.95 -21.80
C ALA A 319 19.64 -26.52 -22.28
N GLY A 320 20.51 -25.59 -21.90
CA GLY A 320 20.32 -24.18 -22.17
C GLY A 320 21.53 -23.35 -21.75
N TYR A 321 21.39 -22.04 -21.84
CA TYR A 321 22.36 -21.09 -21.32
C TYR A 321 21.79 -20.38 -20.09
N VAL A 322 22.60 -20.22 -19.06
CA VAL A 322 22.35 -19.26 -17.97
C VAL A 322 23.15 -18.01 -18.29
N TYR A 323 22.46 -16.87 -18.33
CA TYR A 323 23.06 -15.57 -18.60
C TYR A 323 23.04 -14.68 -17.35
N VAL A 324 24.07 -13.86 -17.22
CA VAL A 324 24.16 -12.77 -16.25
C VAL A 324 24.29 -11.49 -17.04
N ILE A 325 23.30 -10.61 -16.92
CA ILE A 325 23.24 -9.34 -17.65
C ILE A 325 22.99 -8.18 -16.71
N SER A 326 23.49 -6.99 -17.05
CA SER A 326 23.22 -5.76 -16.28
C SER A 326 22.77 -4.64 -17.21
N ASN A 327 22.17 -3.60 -16.62
CA ASN A 327 21.86 -2.38 -17.34
C ASN A 327 22.11 -1.21 -16.39
N LEU A 328 23.31 -0.65 -16.50
CA LEU A 328 23.79 0.39 -15.61
C LEU A 328 22.89 1.63 -15.65
N GLY A 329 22.44 2.03 -16.84
CA GLY A 329 21.62 3.24 -17.00
C GLY A 329 20.17 3.10 -16.53
N ALA A 330 19.63 1.87 -16.49
CA ALA A 330 18.26 1.63 -16.02
C ALA A 330 18.19 1.29 -14.52
N PHE A 331 19.14 0.50 -14.02
CA PHE A 331 19.07 -0.06 -12.67
C PHE A 331 20.16 0.46 -11.73
N GLY A 332 21.29 0.95 -12.26
CA GLY A 332 22.46 1.37 -11.48
C GLY A 332 23.48 0.26 -11.25
N GLU A 333 24.55 0.58 -10.53
CA GLU A 333 25.68 -0.33 -10.28
C GLU A 333 25.30 -1.49 -9.35
N GLY A 334 25.96 -2.64 -9.57
CA GLY A 334 25.81 -3.83 -8.72
C GLY A 334 24.45 -4.52 -8.82
N ILE A 335 23.68 -4.26 -9.89
CA ILE A 335 22.37 -4.88 -10.13
C ILE A 335 22.44 -5.74 -11.38
N TYR A 336 22.20 -7.03 -11.19
CA TYR A 336 22.31 -8.06 -12.23
C TYR A 336 20.99 -8.79 -12.39
N LYS A 337 20.63 -9.10 -13.63
CA LYS A 337 19.63 -10.09 -13.96
C LYS A 337 20.32 -11.43 -14.22
N ILE A 338 19.88 -12.44 -13.50
CA ILE A 338 20.33 -13.82 -13.68
C ILE A 338 19.14 -14.61 -14.23
N GLY A 339 19.23 -15.08 -15.47
CA GLY A 339 18.16 -15.83 -16.10
C GLY A 339 18.69 -16.98 -16.95
N MET A 340 17.79 -17.79 -17.48
CA MET A 340 18.14 -18.82 -18.45
C MET A 340 17.40 -18.67 -19.78
N THR A 341 17.97 -19.28 -20.82
CA THR A 341 17.40 -19.37 -22.16
C THR A 341 17.68 -20.74 -22.74
N ARG A 342 16.70 -21.30 -23.45
CA ARG A 342 16.86 -22.57 -24.16
C ARG A 342 17.19 -22.38 -25.64
N ARG A 343 17.24 -21.14 -26.10
CA ARG A 343 17.50 -20.76 -27.49
C ARG A 343 18.81 -21.33 -28.00
N LEU A 344 18.87 -21.59 -29.31
CA LEU A 344 20.10 -21.99 -29.96
C LEU A 344 21.09 -20.82 -29.93
N GLU A 345 20.60 -19.63 -30.27
CA GLU A 345 21.31 -18.35 -30.17
C GLU A 345 20.88 -17.60 -28.88
N PRO A 346 21.69 -17.62 -27.81
CA PRO A 346 21.30 -16.99 -26.54
C PRO A 346 21.28 -15.45 -26.60
N MET A 347 22.03 -14.84 -27.52
CA MET A 347 22.09 -13.38 -27.68
C MET A 347 20.75 -12.79 -28.14
N ASP A 348 20.03 -13.47 -29.03
CA ASP A 348 18.69 -13.05 -29.46
C ASP A 348 17.73 -12.87 -28.28
N ARG A 349 17.87 -13.69 -27.23
CA ARG A 349 17.07 -13.56 -26.01
C ARG A 349 17.45 -12.31 -25.20
N VAL A 350 18.74 -11.99 -25.12
CA VAL A 350 19.23 -10.79 -24.43
C VAL A 350 18.74 -9.53 -25.15
N ASP A 351 18.80 -9.53 -26.48
CA ASP A 351 18.31 -8.42 -27.30
C ASP A 351 16.79 -8.25 -27.17
N GLU A 352 16.01 -9.34 -27.22
CA GLU A 352 14.56 -9.30 -26.97
C GLU A 352 14.20 -8.70 -25.59
N LEU A 353 15.05 -8.89 -24.58
CA LEU A 353 14.86 -8.32 -23.24
C LEU A 353 15.17 -6.82 -23.20
N GLY A 354 16.16 -6.37 -23.96
CA GLY A 354 16.56 -4.96 -24.05
C GLY A 354 15.54 -4.09 -24.80
N ASP A 355 15.12 -4.53 -25.98
CA ASP A 355 14.38 -3.72 -26.96
C ASP A 355 13.06 -3.12 -26.42
N ALA A 356 12.31 -3.90 -25.63
CA ALA A 356 10.96 -3.50 -25.23
C ALA A 356 10.85 -2.91 -23.82
N SER A 357 11.89 -3.00 -22.99
CA SER A 357 11.70 -2.94 -21.52
C SER A 357 12.58 -1.92 -20.79
N VAL A 358 13.66 -1.43 -21.40
CA VAL A 358 14.67 -0.60 -20.73
C VAL A 358 15.24 0.47 -21.67
N PRO A 359 15.73 1.62 -21.14
CA PRO A 359 16.25 2.72 -21.95
C PRO A 359 17.59 2.44 -22.67
N PHE A 360 18.35 1.44 -22.23
CA PHE A 360 19.64 1.06 -22.81
C PHE A 360 19.68 -0.45 -23.04
N TRP A 361 20.55 -0.95 -23.91
CA TRP A 361 20.76 -2.38 -24.07
C TRP A 361 21.39 -3.01 -22.82
N PHE A 362 21.20 -4.33 -22.67
CA PHE A 362 21.83 -5.07 -21.58
C PHE A 362 23.28 -5.40 -21.91
N ASP A 363 24.16 -5.17 -20.94
CA ASP A 363 25.55 -5.63 -20.99
C ASP A 363 25.62 -7.09 -20.51
N VAL A 364 26.27 -7.96 -21.28
CA VAL A 364 26.45 -9.37 -20.93
C VAL A 364 27.72 -9.55 -20.10
N HIS A 365 27.57 -10.10 -18.89
CA HIS A 365 28.69 -10.40 -18.00
C HIS A 365 29.13 -11.85 -18.09
N ALA A 366 28.19 -12.78 -18.25
CA ALA A 366 28.49 -14.20 -18.37
C ALA A 366 27.43 -14.91 -19.20
N MET A 367 27.86 -15.89 -19.99
CA MET A 367 27.01 -16.79 -20.75
C MET A 367 27.48 -18.24 -20.54
N VAL A 368 26.75 -18.99 -19.73
CA VAL A 368 27.16 -20.32 -19.27
C VAL A 368 26.26 -21.37 -19.88
N PHE A 369 26.79 -22.19 -20.79
CA PHE A 369 26.08 -23.38 -21.24
C PHE A 369 25.93 -24.35 -20.07
N SER A 370 24.76 -24.98 -19.91
CA SER A 370 24.55 -26.03 -18.93
C SER A 370 23.60 -27.09 -19.47
N ASN A 371 23.90 -28.35 -19.16
CA ASN A 371 23.03 -29.50 -19.46
C ASN A 371 21.71 -29.44 -18.67
N ASN A 372 21.69 -28.69 -17.57
CA ASN A 372 20.51 -28.43 -16.76
C ASN A 372 20.52 -26.97 -16.31
N ALA A 373 20.23 -26.08 -17.26
CA ALA A 373 20.19 -24.63 -17.01
C ALA A 373 19.21 -24.23 -15.88
N PRO A 374 18.00 -24.82 -15.77
CA PRO A 374 17.09 -24.50 -14.67
C PRO A 374 17.66 -24.81 -13.27
N ALA A 375 18.44 -25.89 -13.14
CA ALA A 375 19.05 -26.24 -11.85
C ALA A 375 20.19 -25.28 -11.46
N LEU A 376 20.98 -24.84 -12.43
CA LEU A 376 22.05 -23.86 -12.19
C LEU A 376 21.45 -22.48 -11.84
N GLU A 377 20.43 -22.06 -12.58
CA GLU A 377 19.70 -20.82 -12.32
C GLU A 377 19.07 -20.82 -10.92
N ALA A 378 18.37 -21.89 -10.54
CA ALA A 378 17.74 -22.00 -9.22
C ALA A 378 18.76 -21.86 -8.08
N LYS A 379 19.93 -22.50 -8.20
CA LYS A 379 21.02 -22.37 -7.22
C LYS A 379 21.51 -20.93 -7.09
N LEU A 380 21.68 -20.22 -8.20
CA LEU A 380 22.07 -18.81 -8.20
C LEU A 380 20.98 -17.94 -7.56
N HIS A 381 19.71 -18.18 -7.89
CA HIS A 381 18.58 -17.45 -7.30
C HIS A 381 18.45 -17.67 -5.80
N ASP A 382 18.70 -18.89 -5.32
CA ASP A 382 18.68 -19.23 -3.89
C ASP A 382 19.85 -18.58 -3.15
N HIS A 383 21.07 -18.61 -3.73
CA HIS A 383 22.25 -17.97 -3.14
C HIS A 383 22.09 -16.45 -3.02
N PHE A 384 21.58 -15.81 -4.08
CA PHE A 384 21.37 -14.36 -4.12
C PHE A 384 19.98 -13.91 -3.63
N ALA A 385 19.19 -14.79 -3.01
CA ALA A 385 17.82 -14.50 -2.61
C ALA A 385 17.70 -13.26 -1.70
N SER A 386 18.68 -13.05 -0.81
CA SER A 386 18.75 -11.89 0.09
C SER A 386 18.92 -10.55 -0.64
N GLY A 387 19.61 -10.56 -1.79
CA GLY A 387 19.88 -9.41 -2.64
C GLY A 387 18.77 -9.10 -3.65
N ARG A 388 17.67 -9.86 -3.67
CA ARG A 388 16.59 -9.69 -4.67
C ARG A 388 15.97 -8.29 -4.56
N LEU A 389 15.89 -7.57 -5.69
CA LEU A 389 15.28 -6.23 -5.72
C LEU A 389 13.77 -6.29 -5.48
N ASN A 390 13.08 -7.25 -6.08
CA ASN A 390 11.66 -7.45 -5.86
C ASN A 390 11.41 -8.55 -4.81
N LYS A 391 11.13 -8.14 -3.58
CA LYS A 391 10.88 -9.06 -2.44
C LYS A 391 9.49 -9.67 -2.43
N VAL A 392 8.53 -9.04 -3.11
CA VAL A 392 7.14 -9.50 -3.20
C VAL A 392 7.00 -10.51 -4.33
N ASN A 393 7.60 -10.21 -5.48
CA ASN A 393 7.56 -11.06 -6.65
C ASN A 393 8.92 -11.77 -6.84
N GLY A 394 9.07 -12.92 -6.17
CA GLY A 394 10.23 -13.82 -6.28
C GLY A 394 10.47 -14.41 -7.67
N ARG A 395 9.71 -14.00 -8.67
CA ARG A 395 9.88 -14.38 -10.07
C ARG A 395 10.56 -13.30 -10.90
N LYS A 396 10.79 -12.12 -10.34
CA LYS A 396 11.63 -11.09 -10.95
C LYS A 396 13.07 -11.34 -10.50
N GLU A 397 13.91 -11.64 -11.46
CA GLU A 397 15.23 -12.24 -11.25
C GLU A 397 16.35 -11.19 -11.29
N PHE A 398 16.09 -10.04 -10.66
CA PHE A 398 17.07 -8.98 -10.50
C PHE A 398 17.60 -8.99 -9.07
N PHE A 399 18.92 -8.97 -8.95
CA PHE A 399 19.64 -9.13 -7.70
C PHE A 399 20.69 -8.04 -7.54
N ARG A 400 20.81 -7.50 -6.34
CA ARG A 400 21.95 -6.72 -5.91
C ARG A 400 23.04 -7.69 -5.45
N ALA A 401 24.15 -7.72 -6.16
CA ALA A 401 25.23 -8.67 -5.93
C ALA A 401 26.57 -8.09 -6.41
N ASP A 402 27.67 -8.69 -5.98
CA ASP A 402 28.99 -8.43 -6.55
C ASP A 402 29.25 -9.43 -7.69
N ILE A 403 29.74 -8.94 -8.83
CA ILE A 403 30.07 -9.80 -9.98
C ILE A 403 31.15 -10.82 -9.63
N ALA A 404 32.10 -10.48 -8.75
CA ALA A 404 33.12 -11.41 -8.27
C ALA A 404 32.50 -12.56 -7.45
N GLU A 405 31.43 -12.28 -6.70
CA GLU A 405 30.68 -13.33 -5.99
C GLU A 405 29.91 -14.21 -6.98
N ILE A 406 29.26 -13.61 -7.99
CA ILE A 406 28.55 -14.37 -9.04
C ILE A 406 29.52 -15.30 -9.77
N GLU A 407 30.68 -14.81 -10.18
CA GLU A 407 31.74 -15.59 -10.84
C GLU A 407 32.17 -16.78 -9.97
N LYS A 408 32.42 -16.54 -8.67
CA LYS A 408 32.79 -17.58 -7.72
C LYS A 408 31.71 -18.66 -7.64
N VAL A 409 30.44 -18.28 -7.47
CA VAL A 409 29.34 -19.25 -7.37
C VAL A 409 29.15 -20.04 -8.66
N ILE A 410 29.35 -19.41 -9.82
CA ILE A 410 29.34 -20.10 -11.13
C ILE A 410 30.46 -21.13 -11.18
N ARG A 411 31.69 -20.77 -10.84
CA ARG A 411 32.85 -21.70 -10.86
C ARG A 411 32.72 -22.84 -9.85
N ASP A 412 32.19 -22.56 -8.67
CA ASP A 412 31.97 -23.59 -7.64
C ASP A 412 30.90 -24.62 -8.05
N ASN A 413 30.01 -24.26 -8.99
CA ASN A 413 28.91 -25.11 -9.45
C ASN A 413 29.07 -25.62 -10.89
N TYR A 414 30.08 -25.17 -11.62
CA TYR A 414 30.27 -25.50 -13.02
C TYR A 414 31.78 -25.56 -13.39
N ASP A 415 32.23 -26.74 -13.81
CA ASP A 415 33.66 -27.05 -14.05
C ASP A 415 34.23 -26.44 -15.34
N ALA A 416 33.43 -25.81 -16.20
CA ALA A 416 33.94 -25.23 -17.44
C ALA A 416 34.58 -23.86 -17.20
N VAL A 417 35.59 -23.54 -18.01
CA VAL A 417 36.19 -22.20 -18.05
C VAL A 417 35.12 -21.22 -18.56
N VAL A 418 34.51 -20.48 -17.63
CA VAL A 418 33.59 -19.38 -17.94
C VAL A 418 34.38 -18.08 -17.94
N GLU A 419 34.33 -17.38 -19.06
CA GLU A 419 34.79 -16.00 -19.16
C GLU A 419 33.71 -15.09 -18.55
N VAL A 420 34.11 -14.32 -17.53
CA VAL A 420 33.22 -13.36 -16.86
C VAL A 420 33.77 -11.96 -17.07
N THR A 421 32.97 -11.10 -17.67
CA THR A 421 33.28 -9.68 -17.82
C THR A 421 32.90 -8.96 -16.53
N HIS A 422 33.87 -8.41 -15.81
CA HIS A 422 33.60 -7.73 -14.54
C HIS A 422 32.98 -6.34 -14.74
N GLU A 423 33.49 -5.57 -15.71
CA GLU A 423 33.04 -4.21 -15.98
C GLU A 423 32.07 -4.17 -17.17
N ALA A 424 30.88 -3.64 -16.94
CA ALA A 424 29.90 -3.40 -18.00
C ALA A 424 30.43 -2.32 -18.98
N PRO A 425 30.44 -2.56 -20.30
CA PRO A 425 30.78 -1.54 -21.30
C PRO A 425 29.84 -0.32 -21.25
N ALA A 426 28.53 -0.54 -21.09
CA ALA A 426 27.52 0.51 -20.90
C ALA A 426 27.69 1.70 -21.85
N GLU A 427 27.99 1.44 -23.12
CA GLU A 427 28.48 2.44 -24.08
C GLU A 427 27.49 3.61 -24.24
N GLN A 428 26.23 3.29 -24.57
CA GLN A 428 25.19 4.30 -24.77
C GLN A 428 24.92 5.15 -23.53
N TYR A 429 24.97 4.53 -22.34
CA TYR A 429 24.78 5.24 -21.08
C TYR A 429 25.93 6.21 -20.80
N ARG A 430 27.18 5.75 -20.95
CA ARG A 430 28.38 6.58 -20.76
C ARG A 430 28.46 7.71 -21.78
N GLU A 431 28.07 7.45 -23.03
CA GLU A 431 27.93 8.49 -24.04
C GLU A 431 26.87 9.52 -23.68
N SER A 432 25.71 9.09 -23.19
CA SER A 432 24.64 9.98 -22.74
C SER A 432 25.11 10.91 -21.61
N LEU A 433 25.83 10.37 -20.61
CA LEU A 433 26.43 11.18 -19.55
C LEU A 433 27.46 12.18 -20.08
N ARG A 434 28.27 11.79 -21.08
CA ARG A 434 29.21 12.71 -21.75
C ARG A 434 28.52 13.83 -22.50
N MET A 435 27.35 13.59 -23.09
CA MET A 435 26.57 14.64 -23.77
C MET A 435 25.96 15.64 -22.77
N GLU A 436 25.66 15.21 -21.55
CA GLU A 436 25.11 16.05 -20.48
C GLU A 436 26.18 16.90 -19.78
N LEU A 437 27.42 16.41 -19.69
CA LEU A 437 28.54 17.15 -19.11
C LEU A 437 28.81 18.45 -19.89
N PRO A 438 28.84 19.64 -19.25
CA PRO A 438 29.18 20.87 -19.93
C PRO A 438 30.61 20.79 -20.46
N LYS A 439 30.83 21.19 -21.74
CA LYS A 439 32.14 21.22 -22.43
C LYS A 439 33.36 21.63 -21.56
N PRO A 440 33.29 22.65 -20.66
CA PRO A 440 34.43 22.99 -19.80
C PRO A 440 34.81 21.91 -18.77
N ALA A 441 33.85 21.14 -18.25
CA ALA A 441 34.11 20.06 -17.29
C ALA A 441 34.79 18.86 -17.96
N ILE A 442 34.40 18.54 -19.21
CA ILE A 442 35.03 17.50 -20.03
C ILE A 442 36.50 17.86 -20.31
N GLN A 443 36.76 19.12 -20.72
CA GLN A 443 38.12 19.59 -20.97
C GLN A 443 39.00 19.60 -19.71
N GLN A 444 38.42 19.81 -18.52
CA GLN A 444 39.15 19.70 -17.25
C GLN A 444 39.47 18.24 -16.90
N ALA A 445 38.51 17.34 -17.02
CA ALA A 445 38.71 15.92 -16.72
C ALA A 445 39.75 15.27 -17.65
N GLU A 446 39.69 15.56 -18.95
CA GLU A 446 40.68 15.06 -19.93
C GLU A 446 42.09 15.62 -19.66
N ARG A 447 42.20 16.88 -19.23
CA ARG A 447 43.49 17.48 -18.84
C ARG A 447 44.07 16.89 -17.54
N VAL A 448 43.22 16.43 -16.64
CA VAL A 448 43.64 15.77 -15.40
C VAL A 448 44.08 14.33 -15.69
N ALA A 449 43.31 13.60 -16.51
CA ALA A 449 43.66 12.24 -16.94
C ALA A 449 44.92 12.18 -17.81
N ALA A 450 45.23 13.22 -18.60
CA ALA A 450 46.46 13.31 -19.39
C ALA A 450 47.71 13.74 -18.58
N ARG A 451 47.57 14.02 -17.27
CA ARG A 451 48.66 14.48 -16.40
C ARG A 451 48.99 13.51 -15.25
N GLY A 452 48.20 12.45 -15.07
CA GLY A 452 48.52 11.30 -14.22
C GLY A 452 49.00 10.15 -15.07
#